data_AF-A0A5S9R6J1-F1
#
_entry.id   AF-A0A5S9R6J1-F1
#
_cell.length_a   1.000
_cell.length_b   1.000
_cell.length_c   1.000
_cell.angle_alpha   90.00
_cell.angle_beta   90.00
_cell.angle_gamma   90.00
#
_symmetry.space_group_name_H-M   'P 1'
#
loop_
_entity.id
_entity.type
_entity.pdbx_description
1 polymer ?
#
loop_
_entity_poly.entity_id
_entity_poly.type
_entity_poly.pdbx_seq_one_letter_code
_entity_poly.pdbx_strand_id
1 'polypeptide(L)' 'MPRCRPAAPAPLFAWPELQRLGELAHRHQALSARMHRMPPRSRRRLRAESEIAALTRQILALEVNLRRQS' A
#
# COMPACT_ATOMS: atom_id res chain seq x y z
N MET A 1 -30.49 -2.80 21.89
CA MET A 1 -30.17 -3.85 20.89
C MET A 1 -29.10 -3.33 19.94
N PRO A 2 -27.89 -3.89 19.93
CA PRO A 2 -26.87 -3.48 18.96
C PRO A 2 -27.20 -4.14 17.61
N ARG A 3 -27.34 -3.34 16.56
CA ARG A 3 -27.59 -3.81 15.20
C ARG A 3 -26.29 -4.42 14.66
N CYS A 4 -26.24 -5.75 14.54
CA CYS A 4 -25.18 -6.46 13.83
C CYS A 4 -25.13 -5.94 12.38
N ARG A 5 -24.04 -5.24 12.04
CA ARG A 5 -23.78 -4.80 10.67
C ARG A 5 -23.37 -6.05 9.87
N PRO A 6 -24.01 -6.36 8.72
CA PRO A 6 -23.63 -7.53 7.94
C PRO A 6 -22.18 -7.37 7.47
N ALA A 7 -21.36 -8.38 7.74
CA ALA A 7 -19.99 -8.47 7.25
C ALA A 7 -20.04 -8.44 5.71
N ALA A 8 -19.24 -7.58 5.10
CA ALA A 8 -19.17 -7.48 3.65
C ALA A 8 -18.79 -8.86 3.06
N PRO A 9 -19.46 -9.31 1.98
CA PRO A 9 -19.18 -10.61 1.38
C PRO A 9 -17.73 -10.68 0.92
N ALA A 10 -17.04 -11.76 1.27
CA ALA A 10 -15.67 -12.02 0.83
C ALA A 10 -15.63 -12.09 -0.71
N PRO A 11 -14.68 -11.42 -1.38
CA PRO A 11 -14.64 -11.42 -2.85
C PRO A 11 -14.34 -12.82 -3.37
N LEU A 12 -15.25 -13.37 -4.19
CA LEU A 12 -15.23 -14.74 -4.70
C LEU A 12 -14.05 -15.08 -5.63
N PHE A 13 -13.27 -14.06 -6.03
CA PHE A 13 -11.98 -14.19 -6.72
C PHE A 13 -11.04 -13.08 -6.23
N ALA A 14 -10.85 -12.97 -4.92
CA ALA A 14 -9.78 -12.15 -4.37
C ALA A 14 -8.45 -12.84 -4.66
N TRP A 15 -7.74 -12.49 -5.74
CA TRP A 15 -6.29 -12.74 -5.80
C TRP A 15 -5.66 -11.90 -4.69
N PRO A 16 -5.32 -12.49 -3.53
CA PRO A 16 -4.96 -11.71 -2.34
C PRO A 16 -3.69 -10.89 -2.58
N GLU A 17 -2.81 -11.39 -3.44
CA GLU A 17 -1.59 -10.71 -3.86
C GLU A 17 -1.90 -9.45 -4.68
N LEU A 18 -2.88 -9.48 -5.60
CA LEU A 18 -3.29 -8.28 -6.35
C LEU A 18 -3.95 -7.24 -5.45
N GLN A 19 -4.77 -7.68 -4.51
CA GLN A 19 -5.36 -6.76 -3.51
C GLN A 19 -4.27 -6.11 -2.68
N ARG A 20 -3.32 -6.90 -2.18
CA ARG A 20 -2.17 -6.41 -1.41
C ARG A 20 -1.30 -5.46 -2.23
N LEU A 21 -1.10 -5.72 -3.52
CA LEU A 21 -0.39 -4.83 -4.43
C LEU A 21 -1.13 -3.49 -4.56
N GLY A 22 -2.45 -3.52 -4.74
CA GLY A 22 -3.29 -2.33 -4.76
C GLY A 22 -3.22 -1.51 -3.47
N GLU A 23 -3.25 -2.17 -2.31
CA GLU A 23 -3.10 -1.50 -1.01
C GLU A 23 -1.73 -0.84 -0.85
N LEU A 24 -0.65 -1.53 -1.23
CA LEU A 24 0.71 -1.00 -1.17
C LEU A 24 0.87 0.20 -2.11
N ALA A 25 0.35 0.10 -3.34
CA ALA A 25 0.36 1.19 -4.31
C ALA A 25 -0.43 2.42 -3.81
N HIS A 26 -1.61 2.20 -3.22
CA HIS A 26 -2.41 3.28 -2.65
C HIS A 26 -1.69 3.98 -1.49
N ARG A 27 -1.09 3.22 -0.57
CA ARG A 27 -0.29 3.78 0.54
C ARG A 27 0.91 4.57 0.04
N HIS A 28 1.60 4.05 -0.98
CA HIS A 28 2.74 4.71 -1.60
C HIS A 28 2.32 6.05 -2.22
N GLN A 29 1.24 6.08 -3.01
CA GLN A 29 0.70 7.30 -3.61
C GLN A 29 0.26 8.32 -2.56
N ALA A 30 -0.47 7.88 -1.54
CA ALA A 30 -0.94 8.74 -0.45
C ALA A 30 0.23 9.38 0.32
N LEU A 31 1.29 8.62 0.60
CA LEU A 31 2.47 9.11 1.28
C LEU A 31 3.27 10.08 0.40
N SER A 32 3.44 9.78 -0.88
CA SER A 32 4.09 10.66 -1.85
C SER A 32 3.37 12.00 -1.98
N ALA A 33 2.03 11.97 -2.10
CA ALA A 33 1.21 13.18 -2.16
C ALA A 33 1.33 14.04 -0.88
N ARG A 34 1.41 13.41 0.30
CA ARG A 34 1.66 14.13 1.57
C ARG A 34 3.06 14.72 1.61
N MET A 35 4.06 13.98 1.14
CA MET A 35 5.47 14.41 1.12
C MET A 35 5.69 15.67 0.28
N HIS A 36 4.97 15.83 -0.84
CA HIS A 36 5.05 17.04 -1.66
C HIS A 36 4.68 18.33 -0.92
N ARG A 37 3.83 18.23 0.12
CA ARG A 37 3.45 19.37 0.96
C ARG A 37 4.42 19.60 2.13
N MET A 38 5.42 18.74 2.30
CA MET A 38 6.39 18.86 3.40
C MET A 38 7.56 19.78 3.04
N PRO A 39 8.03 20.60 4.01
CA PRO A 39 9.19 21.45 3.79
C PRO A 39 10.43 20.61 3.43
N PRO A 40 11.26 21.11 2.50
CA PRO A 40 12.50 20.45 2.11
C PRO A 40 13.42 20.30 3.33
N ARG A 41 14.18 19.19 3.40
CA ARG A 41 15.13 18.87 4.48
C ARG A 41 14.54 18.69 5.89
N SER A 42 13.21 18.58 6.03
CA SER A 42 12.62 18.24 7.31
C SER A 42 12.85 16.77 7.69
N ARG A 43 13.06 16.48 8.98
CA ARG A 43 13.18 15.09 9.49
C ARG A 43 11.97 14.23 9.09
N ARG A 44 10.78 14.83 9.05
CA ARG A 44 9.54 14.16 8.62
C ARG A 44 9.58 13.76 7.15
N ARG A 45 10.13 14.61 6.28
CA ARG A 45 10.32 14.31 4.86
C ARG A 45 11.32 13.18 4.64
N LEU A 46 12.45 13.20 5.34
CA LEU A 46 13.43 12.11 5.29
C LEU A 46 12.80 10.76 5.70
N ARG A 47 11.97 10.76 6.75
CA ARG A 47 11.21 9.56 7.14
C ARG A 47 10.23 9.12 6.05
N ALA A 48 9.47 10.05 5.48
CA ALA A 48 8.55 9.75 4.38
C ALA A 48 9.30 9.18 3.16
N GLU A 49 10.47 9.69 2.80
CA GLU A 49 11.33 9.17 1.73
C GLU A 49 11.77 7.73 2.02
N SER A 50 12.18 7.45 3.26
CA SER A 50 12.57 6.09 3.68
C SER A 50 11.39 5.10 3.65
N GLU A 51 10.21 5.55 4.04
CA GLU A 51 8.97 4.75 4.02
C GLU A 51 8.50 4.49 2.59
N ILE A 52 8.58 5.50 1.70
CA ILE A 52 8.33 5.35 0.26
C ILE A 52 9.25 4.28 -0.31
N ALA A 53 10.55 4.37 -0.07
CA ALA A 53 11.52 3.38 -0.55
C ALA A 53 11.23 1.97 -0.03
N ALA A 54 10.76 1.84 1.23
CA ALA A 54 10.35 0.56 1.78
C ALA A 54 9.10 -0.01 1.09
N LEU A 55 8.08 0.83 0.83
CA LEU A 55 6.89 0.43 0.09
C LEU A 55 7.22 0.03 -1.34
N THR A 56 8.09 0.76 -2.03
CA THR A 56 8.53 0.42 -3.39
C THR A 56 9.18 -0.96 -3.43
N ARG A 57 10.06 -1.28 -2.46
CA ARG A 57 10.67 -2.61 -2.37
C ARG A 57 9.63 -3.71 -2.15
N GLN A 58 8.62 -3.47 -1.32
CA GLN A 58 7.53 -4.43 -1.08
C GLN A 58 6.69 -4.67 -2.34
N ILE A 59 6.38 -3.62 -3.09
CA ILE A 59 5.65 -3.71 -4.37
C ILE A 59 6.44 -4.56 -5.36
N LEU A 60 7.71 -4.21 -5.60
CA LEU A 60 8.58 -4.92 -6.55
C LEU A 60 8.77 -6.39 -6.15
N ALA A 61 8.97 -6.69 -4.87
CA ALA A 61 9.08 -8.06 -4.39
C ALA A 61 7.80 -8.87 -4.65
N LEU A 62 6.64 -8.25 -4.45
CA LEU A 62 5.34 -8.89 -4.70
C LEU A 62 5.09 -9.10 -6.20
N GLU A 63 5.44 -8.12 -7.04
CA GLU A 63 5.38 -8.25 -8.50
C GLU A 63 6.26 -9.38 -9.03
N VAL A 64 7.49 -9.50 -8.52
CA VAL A 64 8.40 -10.59 -8.88
C VAL A 64 7.82 -11.95 -8.46
N ASN A 65 7.24 -12.04 -7.27
CA ASN A 65 6.60 -13.28 -6.81
C ASN A 65 5.40 -13.67 -7.67
N LEU A 66 4.54 -12.70 -8.02
CA LEU A 66 3.39 -12.92 -8.90
C LEU A 66 3.83 -13.44 -10.28
N ARG A 67 4.86 -12.83 -10.89
CA ARG A 67 5.40 -13.26 -12.19
C ARG A 67 6.03 -14.65 -12.19
N ARG A 68 6.45 -15.16 -11.02
CA ARG A 68 6.99 -16.53 -10.88
C ARG A 68 5.88 -17.57 -10.71
N GLN A 69 4.71 -17.15 -10.27
CA GLN A 69 3.56 -18.01 -10.00
C GLN A 69 2.61 -18.12 -11.19
N SER A 70 2.64 -17.13 -12.09
CA SER A 70 1.99 -17.14 -13.40
C SER A 70 2.77 -17.94 -14.44
#